data_AF-X1D1B4-F1
#
_entry.id   AF-X1D1B4-F1
#
_cell.length_a   1.000
_cell.length_b   1.000
_cell.length_c   1.000
_cell.angle_alpha   90.00
_cell.angle_beta   90.00
_cell.angle_gamma   90.00
#
_symmetry.space_group_name_H-M   'P 1'
#
loop_
_entity.id
_entity.type
_entity.pdbx_description
1 polymer ?
#
loop_
_entity_poly.entity_id
_entity_poly.type
_entity_poly.pdbx_seq_one_letter_code
_entity_poly.pdbx_strand_id
1 'polypeptide(L)'
;EKVKAGTAGELEELAAEISLENVRQQLESTKQQLDTAIESLSLATGTANIVEFDLVSEFDKGVTEDSLDVYIVAALQRRKEIEFAKTNIEIAGDQLEQLKITGSPWLDIDKASNDLELLQITLKLLEESIKTEIRQRYQQLESLSSQLGLLNLGLGQAKKNLDNAEKQFQAGLITRDVLSSREVDFEEAELELQKNKGSGYVAYLNLQVSAGERLDLGGKNED
;
A
#
# COMPACT_ATOMS: atom_id res chain seq x y z
N GLU A 1 -15.67 -30.01 43.73
CA GLU A 1 -17.06 -29.64 43.44
C GLU A 1 -17.31 -29.74 41.94
N LYS A 2 -18.13 -30.71 41.54
CA LYS A 2 -18.62 -30.92 40.18
C LYS A 2 -20.08 -30.50 40.16
N VAL A 3 -20.34 -29.21 40.01
CA VAL A 3 -21.69 -28.71 39.75
C VAL A 3 -21.80 -28.41 38.26
N LYS A 4 -22.38 -29.37 37.53
CA LYS A 4 -23.08 -29.18 36.25
C LYS A 4 -22.25 -28.69 35.05
N ALA A 5 -21.46 -29.62 34.53
CA ALA A 5 -20.97 -29.69 33.15
C ALA A 5 -22.08 -29.94 32.11
N GLY A 6 -23.26 -29.33 32.28
CA GLY A 6 -24.41 -29.51 31.38
C GLY A 6 -24.53 -28.35 30.41
N THR A 7 -24.87 -27.17 30.91
CA THR A 7 -25.17 -26.00 30.07
C THR A 7 -23.99 -25.06 29.84
N ALA A 8 -23.05 -24.92 30.80
CA ALA A 8 -21.87 -24.07 30.59
C ALA A 8 -20.89 -24.66 29.57
N GLY A 9 -20.70 -26.00 29.60
CA GLY A 9 -19.88 -26.71 28.62
C GLY A 9 -20.50 -26.72 27.23
N GLU A 10 -21.83 -26.93 27.11
CA GLU A 10 -22.56 -26.83 25.83
C GLU A 10 -22.48 -25.41 25.24
N LEU A 11 -22.53 -24.37 26.07
CA LEU A 11 -22.38 -22.98 25.61
C LEU A 11 -20.95 -22.64 25.18
N GLU A 12 -19.93 -23.14 25.89
CA GLU A 12 -18.52 -22.99 25.51
C GLU A 12 -18.20 -23.76 24.23
N GLU A 13 -18.73 -24.98 24.07
CA GLU A 13 -18.62 -25.78 22.86
C GLU A 13 -19.28 -25.09 21.65
N LEU A 14 -20.51 -24.59 21.81
CA LEU A 14 -21.19 -23.83 20.78
C LEU A 14 -20.43 -22.53 20.42
N ALA A 15 -19.87 -21.83 21.40
CA ALA A 15 -19.06 -20.65 21.14
C ALA A 15 -17.78 -20.99 20.35
N ALA A 16 -17.15 -22.12 20.65
CA ALA A 16 -16.00 -22.63 19.91
C ALA A 16 -16.37 -23.04 18.47
N GLU A 17 -17.52 -23.70 18.27
CA GLU A 17 -18.03 -24.04 16.93
C GLU A 17 -18.32 -22.79 16.09
N ILE A 18 -18.97 -21.78 16.68
CA ILE A 18 -19.22 -20.50 16.01
C ILE A 18 -17.91 -19.81 15.63
N SER A 19 -16.92 -19.81 16.53
CA SER A 19 -15.59 -19.24 16.25
C SER A 19 -14.91 -19.97 15.09
N LEU A 20 -14.92 -21.30 15.10
CA LEU A 20 -14.36 -22.13 14.02
C LEU A 20 -15.03 -21.84 12.68
N GLU A 21 -16.36 -21.72 12.66
CA GLU A 21 -17.10 -21.44 11.44
C GLU A 21 -16.82 -20.03 10.90
N ASN A 22 -16.69 -19.04 11.78
CA ASN A 22 -16.26 -17.69 11.39
C ASN A 22 -14.87 -17.69 10.76
N VAL A 23 -13.90 -18.41 11.36
CA VAL A 23 -12.54 -18.53 10.82
C VAL A 23 -12.55 -19.25 9.47
N ARG A 24 -13.39 -20.28 9.29
CA ARG A 24 -13.55 -20.97 7.99
C ARG A 24 -14.12 -20.05 6.91
N GLN A 25 -15.13 -19.26 7.23
CA GLN A 25 -15.69 -18.27 6.31
C GLN A 25 -14.65 -17.19 5.95
N GLN A 26 -13.86 -16.74 6.92
CA GLN A 26 -12.76 -15.80 6.68
C GLN A 26 -11.68 -16.39 5.77
N LEU A 27 -11.32 -17.66 5.95
CA LEU A 27 -10.37 -18.36 5.07
C LEU A 27 -10.90 -18.45 3.63
N GLU A 28 -12.17 -18.82 3.46
CA GLU A 28 -12.79 -18.92 2.13
C GLU A 28 -12.85 -17.56 1.43
N SER A 29 -13.22 -16.51 2.16
CA SER A 29 -13.18 -15.13 1.67
C SER A 29 -11.77 -14.71 1.25
N THR A 30 -10.74 -15.06 2.04
CA THR A 30 -9.35 -14.74 1.73
C THR A 30 -8.85 -15.47 0.48
N LYS A 31 -9.28 -16.72 0.25
CA LYS A 31 -8.98 -17.47 -0.98
C LYS A 31 -9.62 -16.82 -2.21
N GLN A 32 -10.89 -16.43 -2.10
CA GLN A 32 -11.58 -15.72 -3.19
C GLN A 32 -10.92 -14.38 -3.53
N GLN A 33 -10.42 -13.66 -2.51
CA GLN A 33 -9.65 -12.43 -2.71
C GLN A 33 -8.33 -12.71 -3.43
N LEU A 34 -7.64 -13.80 -3.11
CA LEU A 34 -6.43 -14.23 -3.82
C LEU A 34 -6.72 -14.56 -5.28
N ASP A 35 -7.77 -15.34 -5.55
CA ASP A 35 -8.18 -15.68 -6.92
C ASP A 35 -8.48 -14.42 -7.74
N THR A 36 -9.25 -13.49 -7.16
CA THR A 36 -9.57 -12.20 -7.79
C THR A 36 -8.31 -11.36 -8.05
N ALA A 37 -7.34 -11.38 -7.13
CA ALA A 37 -6.08 -10.66 -7.30
C ALA A 37 -5.22 -11.27 -8.43
N ILE A 38 -5.17 -12.60 -8.54
CA ILE A 38 -4.47 -13.32 -9.61
C ILE A 38 -5.12 -13.02 -10.97
N GLU A 39 -6.45 -13.03 -11.05
CA GLU A 39 -7.18 -12.66 -12.27
C GLU A 39 -6.92 -11.21 -12.67
N SER A 40 -6.95 -10.29 -11.70
CA SER A 40 -6.68 -8.86 -11.93
C SER A 40 -5.26 -8.63 -12.42
N LEU A 41 -4.27 -9.32 -11.84
CA LEU A 41 -2.88 -9.27 -12.27
C LEU A 41 -2.71 -9.84 -13.69
N SER A 42 -3.35 -10.97 -13.98
CA SER A 42 -3.31 -11.62 -15.30
C SER A 42 -3.91 -10.72 -16.37
N LEU A 43 -5.00 -10.01 -16.06
CA LEU A 43 -5.61 -9.03 -16.96
C LEU A 43 -4.69 -7.83 -17.17
N ALA A 44 -4.11 -7.30 -16.11
CA ALA A 44 -3.22 -6.13 -16.16
C ALA A 44 -1.92 -6.41 -16.94
N THR A 45 -1.41 -7.63 -16.88
CA THR A 45 -0.16 -8.06 -17.54
C THR A 45 -0.38 -8.73 -18.90
N GLY A 46 -1.63 -9.08 -19.23
CA GLY A 46 -1.96 -9.80 -20.47
C GLY A 46 -1.55 -11.26 -20.49
N THR A 47 -1.29 -11.89 -19.33
CA THR A 47 -0.78 -13.27 -19.21
C THR A 47 -1.87 -14.31 -18.91
N ALA A 48 -3.12 -14.03 -19.29
CA ALA A 48 -4.26 -14.90 -18.99
C ALA A 48 -3.95 -16.39 -19.30
N ASN A 49 -4.00 -17.24 -18.26
CA ASN A 49 -3.76 -18.70 -18.29
C ASN A 49 -2.33 -19.19 -18.57
N ILE A 50 -1.30 -18.34 -18.49
CA ILE A 50 0.05 -18.70 -18.96
C ILE A 50 1.05 -18.93 -17.81
N VAL A 51 0.81 -18.41 -16.60
CA VAL A 51 1.83 -18.42 -15.54
C VAL A 51 1.20 -18.78 -14.19
N GLU A 52 1.74 -19.80 -13.55
CA GLU A 52 1.53 -20.08 -12.13
C GLU A 52 2.44 -19.13 -11.35
N PHE A 53 1.88 -18.32 -10.46
CA PHE A 53 2.66 -17.34 -9.71
C PHE A 53 3.20 -17.95 -8.42
N ASP A 54 4.51 -17.84 -8.23
CA ASP A 54 5.13 -18.12 -6.93
C ASP A 54 4.86 -16.94 -5.99
N LEU A 55 4.01 -17.19 -4.99
CA LEU A 55 3.72 -16.19 -3.97
C LEU A 55 4.90 -16.08 -3.01
N VAL A 56 5.43 -14.87 -2.88
CA VAL A 56 6.43 -14.52 -1.86
C VAL A 56 5.76 -13.81 -0.70
N SER A 57 6.23 -14.12 0.52
CA SER A 57 5.81 -13.46 1.76
C SER A 57 6.92 -12.60 2.37
N GLU A 58 8.09 -12.58 1.73
CA GLU A 58 9.23 -11.76 2.14
C GLU A 58 9.23 -10.44 1.37
N PHE A 59 8.94 -9.36 2.10
CA PHE A 59 8.95 -8.00 1.56
C PHE A 59 10.13 -7.24 2.17
N ASP A 60 11.15 -6.99 1.34
CA ASP A 60 12.28 -6.13 1.71
C ASP A 60 12.05 -4.69 1.21
N LYS A 61 12.48 -3.73 2.04
CA LYS A 61 12.36 -2.26 1.85
C LYS A 61 10.95 -1.68 1.95
N GLY A 62 10.58 -1.31 3.19
CA GLY A 62 9.44 -0.44 3.48
C GLY A 62 9.84 0.92 4.08
N VAL A 63 11.09 1.35 3.91
CA VAL A 63 11.61 2.57 4.55
C VAL A 63 12.09 3.55 3.49
N THR A 64 11.67 4.81 3.62
CA THR A 64 12.20 5.93 2.83
C THR A 64 13.60 6.28 3.30
N GLU A 65 14.60 6.13 2.44
CA GLU A 65 15.95 6.62 2.71
C GLU A 65 16.07 8.12 2.42
N ASP A 66 15.26 8.64 1.50
CA ASP A 66 15.26 10.03 1.07
C ASP A 66 14.19 10.89 1.76
N SER A 67 14.41 12.19 1.80
CA SER A 67 13.45 13.16 2.36
C SER A 67 12.29 13.44 1.41
N LEU A 68 11.16 13.91 1.96
CA LEU A 68 9.99 14.34 1.19
C LEU A 68 10.35 15.29 0.02
N ASP A 69 11.27 16.22 0.24
CA ASP A 69 11.65 17.21 -0.78
C ASP A 69 12.30 16.55 -2.00
N VAL A 70 13.06 15.46 -1.81
CA VAL A 70 13.67 14.71 -2.92
C VAL A 70 12.58 14.14 -3.83
N TYR A 71 11.55 13.53 -3.25
CA TYR A 71 10.43 12.96 -4.01
C TYR A 71 9.61 14.04 -4.71
N ILE A 72 9.39 15.20 -4.09
CA ILE A 72 8.70 16.33 -4.71
C ILE A 72 9.49 16.84 -5.92
N VAL A 73 10.80 17.07 -5.76
CA VAL A 73 11.65 17.54 -6.86
C VAL A 73 11.66 16.52 -8.00
N ALA A 74 11.79 15.22 -7.69
CA ALA A 74 11.73 14.17 -8.68
C ALA A 74 10.39 14.17 -9.44
N ALA A 75 9.26 14.26 -8.73
CA ALA A 75 7.93 14.27 -9.33
C ALA A 75 7.75 15.43 -10.33
N LEU A 76 8.14 16.63 -9.93
CA LEU A 76 8.01 17.84 -10.76
C LEU A 76 8.96 17.84 -11.98
N GLN A 77 10.01 17.04 -11.95
CA GLN A 77 10.95 16.88 -13.06
C GLN A 77 10.58 15.74 -14.01
N ARG A 78 10.06 14.63 -13.48
CA ARG A 78 9.93 13.36 -14.22
C ARG A 78 8.49 13.08 -14.70
N ARG A 79 7.46 13.61 -14.03
CA ARG A 79 6.07 13.29 -14.40
C ARG A 79 5.71 13.87 -15.77
N LYS A 80 5.17 13.00 -16.63
CA LYS A 80 4.77 13.35 -18.00
C LYS A 80 3.70 14.43 -18.08
N GLU A 81 2.79 14.49 -17.12
CA GLU A 81 1.78 15.56 -17.07
C GLU A 81 2.37 16.97 -16.91
N ILE A 82 3.49 17.12 -16.21
CA ILE A 82 4.21 18.40 -16.11
C ILE A 82 4.88 18.74 -17.43
N GLU A 83 5.50 17.76 -18.08
CA GLU A 83 6.08 17.93 -19.42
C GLU A 83 5.01 18.38 -20.41
N PHE A 84 3.86 17.69 -20.47
CA PHE A 84 2.75 18.06 -21.34
C PHE A 84 2.19 19.46 -21.06
N ALA A 85 2.03 19.83 -19.79
CA ALA A 85 1.56 21.16 -19.43
C ALA A 85 2.53 22.27 -19.87
N LYS A 86 3.84 22.06 -19.71
CA LYS A 86 4.88 23.00 -20.17
C LYS A 86 4.88 23.14 -21.69
N THR A 87 4.78 22.02 -22.42
CA THR A 87 4.68 22.05 -23.89
C THR A 87 3.44 22.79 -24.38
N ASN A 88 2.30 22.64 -23.71
CA ASN A 88 1.08 23.37 -24.07
C ASN A 88 1.22 24.89 -23.87
N ILE A 89 1.93 25.32 -22.82
CA ILE A 89 2.25 26.72 -22.57
C ILE A 89 3.16 27.27 -23.66
N GLU A 90 4.17 26.51 -24.08
CA GLU A 90 5.07 26.89 -25.17
C GLU A 90 4.31 27.10 -26.48
N ILE A 91 3.47 26.12 -26.87
CA ILE A 91 2.63 26.22 -28.07
C ILE A 91 1.70 27.44 -28.02
N ALA A 92 1.06 27.71 -26.88
CA ALA A 92 0.19 28.87 -26.72
C ALA A 92 0.97 30.20 -26.78
N GLY A 93 2.20 30.22 -26.26
CA GLY A 93 3.13 31.34 -26.37
C GLY A 93 3.48 31.66 -27.81
N ASP A 94 3.86 30.65 -28.59
CA ASP A 94 4.19 30.78 -30.02
C ASP A 94 2.99 31.27 -30.83
N GLN A 95 1.79 30.76 -30.54
CA GLN A 95 0.55 31.21 -31.19
C GLN A 95 0.26 32.69 -30.90
N LEU A 96 0.42 33.12 -29.65
CA LEU A 96 0.23 34.53 -29.26
C LEU A 96 1.24 35.44 -29.97
N GLU A 97 2.50 35.02 -30.06
CA GLU A 97 3.53 35.77 -30.77
C GLU A 97 3.20 35.88 -32.27
N GLN A 98 2.78 34.78 -32.89
CA GLN A 98 2.37 34.78 -34.29
C GLN A 98 1.22 35.77 -34.55
N LEU A 99 0.19 35.79 -33.70
CA LEU A 99 -0.95 36.72 -33.83
C LEU A 99 -0.52 38.18 -33.73
N LYS A 100 0.44 38.48 -32.84
CA LYS A 100 1.01 39.83 -32.70
C LYS A 100 1.79 40.24 -33.96
N ILE A 101 2.57 39.33 -34.53
CA ILE A 101 3.35 39.58 -35.75
C ILE A 101 2.46 39.79 -36.98
N THR A 102 1.39 38.99 -37.11
CA THR A 102 0.48 39.08 -38.26
C THR A 102 -0.49 40.27 -38.21
N GLY A 103 -0.46 41.06 -37.12
CA GLY A 103 -1.36 42.19 -36.94
C GLY A 103 -2.82 41.77 -36.80
N SER A 104 -3.07 40.63 -36.16
CA SER A 104 -4.42 40.10 -35.94
C SER A 104 -5.28 41.06 -35.11
N PRO A 105 -6.62 40.96 -35.19
CA PRO A 105 -7.53 41.78 -34.38
C PRO A 105 -7.19 41.73 -32.88
N TRP A 106 -7.33 42.87 -32.20
CA TRP A 106 -7.01 42.98 -30.76
C TRP A 106 -7.73 41.93 -29.91
N LEU A 107 -8.99 41.62 -30.21
CA LEU A 107 -9.76 40.62 -29.47
C LEU A 107 -9.15 39.22 -29.56
N ASP A 108 -8.58 38.85 -30.71
CA ASP A 108 -7.94 37.54 -30.90
C ASP A 108 -6.61 37.47 -30.13
N ILE A 109 -5.85 38.57 -30.11
CA ILE A 109 -4.62 38.69 -29.30
C ILE A 109 -4.95 38.61 -27.81
N ASP A 110 -5.98 39.32 -27.36
CA ASP A 110 -6.41 39.34 -25.96
C ASP A 110 -6.89 37.95 -25.51
N LYS A 111 -7.69 37.28 -26.34
CA LYS A 111 -8.12 35.90 -26.08
C LYS A 111 -6.93 34.96 -25.95
N ALA A 112 -5.99 34.97 -26.90
CA ALA A 112 -4.81 34.11 -26.85
C ALA A 112 -3.91 34.42 -25.63
N SER A 113 -3.84 35.68 -25.20
CA SER A 113 -3.15 36.07 -23.98
C SER A 113 -3.82 35.49 -22.73
N ASN A 114 -5.15 35.57 -22.65
CA ASN A 114 -5.91 35.00 -21.54
C ASN A 114 -5.82 33.47 -21.50
N ASP A 115 -5.85 32.81 -22.67
CA ASP A 115 -5.68 31.36 -22.78
C ASP A 115 -4.28 30.92 -22.29
N LEU A 116 -3.22 31.67 -22.65
CA LEU A 116 -1.87 31.43 -22.14
C LEU A 116 -1.79 31.61 -20.61
N GLU A 117 -2.38 32.68 -20.08
CA GLU A 117 -2.43 32.93 -18.63
C GLU A 117 -3.16 31.79 -17.90
N LEU A 118 -4.28 31.33 -18.45
CA LEU A 118 -5.03 30.20 -17.91
C LEU A 118 -4.17 28.93 -17.86
N LEU A 119 -3.43 28.61 -18.93
CA LEU A 119 -2.54 27.45 -18.97
C LEU A 119 -1.42 27.54 -17.91
N GLN A 120 -0.86 28.74 -17.69
CA GLN A 120 0.14 28.96 -16.64
C GLN A 120 -0.44 28.78 -15.23
N ILE A 121 -1.66 29.24 -14.99
CA ILE A 121 -2.39 28.99 -13.73
C ILE A 121 -2.65 27.50 -13.55
N THR A 122 -3.09 26.81 -14.60
CA THR A 122 -3.32 25.35 -14.57
C THR A 122 -2.04 24.59 -14.26
N LEU A 123 -0.88 24.97 -14.82
CA LEU A 123 0.40 24.36 -14.47
C LEU A 123 0.71 24.54 -12.97
N LYS A 124 0.56 25.74 -12.42
CA LYS A 124 0.78 25.97 -10.98
C LYS A 124 -0.13 25.12 -10.09
N LEU A 125 -1.41 25.01 -10.46
CA LEU A 125 -2.36 24.16 -9.75
C LEU A 125 -1.99 22.67 -9.84
N LEU A 126 -1.51 22.22 -11.01
CA LEU A 126 -1.01 20.87 -11.21
C LEU A 126 0.22 20.59 -10.34
N GLU A 127 1.19 21.51 -10.29
CA GLU A 127 2.37 21.38 -9.43
C GLU A 127 1.99 21.28 -7.94
N GLU A 128 1.05 22.09 -7.45
CA GLU A 128 0.57 22.00 -6.06
C GLU A 128 -0.22 20.73 -5.77
N SER A 129 -1.00 20.24 -6.75
CA SER A 129 -1.69 18.96 -6.66
C SER A 129 -0.69 17.81 -6.51
N ILE A 130 0.35 17.77 -7.35
CA ILE A 130 1.41 16.75 -7.28
C ILE A 130 2.15 16.83 -5.95
N LYS A 131 2.53 18.03 -5.48
CA LYS A 131 3.17 18.20 -4.16
C LYS A 131 2.31 17.64 -3.02
N THR A 132 1.00 17.89 -3.09
CA THR A 132 0.05 17.40 -2.08
C THR A 132 -0.07 15.88 -2.12
N GLU A 133 -0.18 15.31 -3.32
CA GLU A 133 -0.20 13.85 -3.53
C GLU A 133 1.05 13.20 -2.94
N ILE A 134 2.24 13.69 -3.29
CA ILE A 134 3.52 13.15 -2.79
C ILE A 134 3.60 13.23 -1.27
N ARG A 135 3.20 14.37 -0.68
CA ARG A 135 3.17 14.53 0.77
C ARG A 135 2.26 13.50 1.45
N GLN A 136 1.07 13.26 0.89
CA GLN A 136 0.14 12.25 1.43
C GLN A 136 0.72 10.83 1.34
N ARG A 137 1.33 10.47 0.20
CA ARG A 137 1.97 9.16 0.02
C ARG A 137 3.15 8.95 0.97
N TYR A 138 3.98 9.97 1.12
CA TYR A 138 5.12 9.95 2.04
C TYR A 138 4.67 9.81 3.51
N GLN A 139 3.67 10.58 3.93
CA GLN A 139 3.10 10.48 5.28
C GLN A 139 2.44 9.12 5.55
N GLN A 140 1.77 8.55 4.55
CA GLN A 140 1.20 7.20 4.64
C GLN A 140 2.30 6.16 4.91
N LEU A 141 3.44 6.28 4.22
CA LEU A 141 4.57 5.38 4.40
C LEU A 141 5.26 5.57 5.76
N GLU A 142 5.46 6.80 6.23
CA GLU A 142 5.98 7.07 7.58
C GLU A 142 5.07 6.50 8.68
N SER A 143 3.75 6.61 8.48
CA SER A 143 2.76 6.02 9.40
C SER A 143 2.87 4.50 9.46
N LEU A 144 2.97 3.83 8.31
CA LEU A 144 3.15 2.38 8.22
C LEU A 144 4.49 1.94 8.84
N SER A 145 5.56 2.67 8.60
CA SER A 145 6.87 2.42 9.23
C SER A 145 6.79 2.50 10.77
N SER A 146 6.08 3.50 11.30
CA SER A 146 5.84 3.62 12.74
C SER A 146 5.00 2.47 13.30
N GLN A 147 3.96 2.05 12.57
CA GLN A 147 3.12 0.90 12.92
C GLN A 147 3.93 -0.40 12.93
N LEU A 148 4.82 -0.62 11.95
CA LEU A 148 5.72 -1.77 11.92
C LEU A 148 6.61 -1.85 13.16
N GLY A 149 7.10 -0.71 13.66
CA GLY A 149 7.84 -0.65 14.93
C GLY A 149 7.01 -1.18 16.11
N LEU A 150 5.74 -0.78 16.21
CA LEU A 150 4.82 -1.24 17.25
C LEU A 150 4.48 -2.73 17.11
N LEU A 151 4.23 -3.20 15.89
CA LEU A 151 3.92 -4.60 15.62
C LEU A 151 5.09 -5.53 15.94
N ASN A 152 6.34 -5.12 15.66
CA ASN A 152 7.53 -5.87 16.07
C ASN A 152 7.63 -6.02 17.59
N LEU A 153 7.32 -4.96 18.35
CA LEU A 153 7.25 -5.05 19.80
C LEU A 153 6.12 -5.98 20.27
N GLY A 154 4.95 -5.91 19.61
CA GLY A 154 3.81 -6.79 19.85
C GLY A 154 4.14 -8.27 19.64
N LEU A 155 4.77 -8.60 18.51
CA LEU A 155 5.24 -9.96 18.21
C LEU A 155 6.27 -10.43 19.25
N GLY A 156 7.20 -9.55 19.65
CA GLY A 156 8.16 -9.85 20.71
C GLY A 156 7.50 -10.15 22.06
N GLN A 157 6.41 -9.46 22.39
CA GLN A 157 5.61 -9.73 23.59
C GLN A 157 4.85 -11.05 23.48
N ALA A 158 4.17 -11.30 22.35
CA ALA A 158 3.44 -12.54 22.11
C ALA A 158 4.35 -13.77 22.20
N LYS A 159 5.56 -13.68 21.61
CA LYS A 159 6.59 -14.73 21.69
C LYS A 159 7.00 -15.05 23.12
N LYS A 160 7.23 -14.03 23.95
CA LYS A 160 7.57 -14.22 25.37
C LYS A 160 6.41 -14.83 26.16
N ASN A 161 5.18 -14.44 25.85
CA ASN A 161 3.98 -15.01 26.48
C ASN A 161 3.84 -16.50 26.14
N LEU A 162 4.08 -16.87 24.87
CA LEU A 162 4.07 -18.26 24.42
C LEU A 162 5.17 -19.09 25.12
N ASP A 163 6.42 -18.63 25.13
CA ASP A 163 7.55 -19.32 25.81
C ASP A 163 7.28 -19.53 27.32
N ASN A 164 6.64 -18.56 27.98
CA ASN A 164 6.22 -18.72 29.37
C ASN A 164 5.08 -19.74 29.53
N ALA A 165 4.09 -19.72 28.64
CA ALA A 165 2.98 -20.67 28.65
C ALA A 165 3.46 -22.10 28.39
N GLU A 166 4.38 -22.30 27.46
CA GLU A 166 5.02 -23.61 27.20
C GLU A 166 5.66 -24.17 28.47
N LYS A 167 6.44 -23.36 29.19
CA LYS A 167 7.06 -23.76 30.47
C LYS A 167 6.03 -24.07 31.55
N GLN A 168 4.98 -23.27 31.67
CA GLN A 168 3.90 -23.50 32.63
C GLN A 168 3.12 -24.77 32.31
N PHE A 169 2.88 -25.05 31.03
CA PHE A 169 2.21 -26.26 30.58
C PHE A 169 3.05 -27.51 30.88
N GLN A 170 4.36 -27.46 30.58
CA GLN A 170 5.30 -28.53 30.93
C GLN A 170 5.36 -28.79 32.44
N ALA A 171 5.20 -27.74 33.25
CA ALA A 171 5.11 -27.84 34.71
C ALA A 171 3.72 -28.27 35.23
N GLY A 172 2.73 -28.46 34.34
CA GLY A 172 1.35 -28.83 34.70
C GLY A 172 0.55 -27.71 35.37
N LEU A 173 0.98 -26.45 35.22
CA LEU A 173 0.36 -25.28 35.85
C LEU A 173 -0.77 -24.67 35.03
N ILE A 174 -0.78 -24.89 33.71
CA ILE A 174 -1.85 -24.48 32.80
C ILE A 174 -2.34 -25.67 31.97
N THR A 175 -3.52 -25.54 31.40
CA THR A 175 -4.15 -26.54 30.53
C THR A 175 -3.73 -26.36 29.07
N ARG A 176 -4.05 -27.34 28.21
CA ARG A 176 -3.68 -27.30 26.78
C ARG A 176 -4.43 -26.21 26.02
N ASP A 177 -5.68 -25.93 26.37
CA ASP A 177 -6.47 -24.83 25.80
C ASP A 177 -5.82 -23.46 26.04
N VAL A 178 -5.30 -23.20 27.26
CA VAL A 178 -4.57 -21.96 27.55
C VAL A 178 -3.29 -21.87 26.72
N LEU A 179 -2.55 -22.97 26.56
CA LEU A 179 -1.37 -22.99 25.70
C LEU A 179 -1.73 -22.72 24.24
N SER A 180 -2.75 -23.38 23.69
CA SER A 180 -3.17 -23.17 22.31
C SER A 180 -3.73 -21.78 22.06
N SER A 181 -4.36 -21.14 23.04
CA SER A 181 -4.69 -19.70 22.94
C SER A 181 -3.45 -18.83 22.78
N ARG A 182 -2.32 -19.16 23.43
CA ARG A 182 -1.06 -18.41 23.26
C ARG A 182 -0.34 -18.71 21.94
N GLU A 183 -0.50 -19.93 21.43
CA GLU A 183 -0.04 -20.30 20.08
C GLU A 183 -0.78 -19.42 19.05
N VAL A 184 -2.11 -19.32 19.15
CA VAL A 184 -2.94 -18.45 18.30
C VAL A 184 -2.56 -16.97 18.44
N ASP A 185 -2.42 -16.44 19.66
CA ASP A 185 -2.00 -15.04 19.89
C ASP A 185 -0.66 -14.71 19.18
N PHE A 186 0.28 -15.67 19.16
CA PHE A 186 1.57 -15.50 18.49
C PHE A 186 1.44 -15.54 16.97
N GLU A 187 0.69 -16.50 16.43
CA GLU A 187 0.45 -16.62 14.99
C GLU A 187 -0.30 -15.40 14.43
N GLU A 188 -1.30 -14.87 15.16
CA GLU A 188 -2.02 -13.65 14.79
C GLU A 188 -1.09 -12.42 14.75
N ALA A 189 -0.20 -12.29 15.74
CA ALA A 189 0.79 -11.21 15.77
C ALA A 189 1.80 -11.30 14.61
N GLU A 190 2.21 -12.51 14.24
CA GLU A 190 3.08 -12.74 13.09
C GLU A 190 2.38 -12.40 11.77
N LEU A 191 1.14 -12.87 11.60
CA LEU A 191 0.33 -12.58 10.43
C LEU A 191 0.12 -11.08 10.23
N GLU A 192 -0.20 -10.35 11.31
CA GLU A 192 -0.41 -8.90 11.26
C GLU A 192 0.87 -8.16 10.87
N LEU A 193 2.03 -8.59 11.39
CA LEU A 193 3.32 -8.03 10.99
C LEU A 193 3.58 -8.25 9.49
N GLN A 194 3.31 -9.44 8.97
CA GLN A 194 3.52 -9.74 7.54
C GLN A 194 2.59 -8.93 6.63
N LYS A 195 1.31 -8.80 6.99
CA LYS A 195 0.36 -7.94 6.27
C LYS A 195 0.83 -6.48 6.21
N ASN A 196 1.34 -5.95 7.32
CA ASN A 196 1.83 -4.58 7.38
C ASN A 196 3.15 -4.41 6.61
N LYS A 197 4.02 -5.42 6.58
CA LYS A 197 5.22 -5.39 5.72
C LYS A 197 4.86 -5.30 4.25
N GLY A 198 3.92 -6.14 3.79
CA GLY A 198 3.39 -6.07 2.42
C GLY A 198 2.75 -4.71 2.12
N SER A 199 1.95 -4.18 3.06
CA SER A 199 1.31 -2.87 2.93
C SER A 199 2.33 -1.72 2.85
N GLY A 200 3.39 -1.79 3.67
CA GLY A 200 4.51 -0.85 3.63
C GLY A 200 5.27 -0.90 2.30
N TYR A 201 5.52 -2.10 1.78
CA TYR A 201 6.16 -2.27 0.48
C TYR A 201 5.32 -1.70 -0.67
N VAL A 202 4.02 -1.98 -0.69
CA VAL A 202 3.10 -1.39 -1.68
C VAL A 202 3.05 0.14 -1.57
N ALA A 203 3.02 0.68 -0.34
CA ALA A 203 3.05 2.12 -0.13
C ALA A 203 4.36 2.77 -0.64
N TYR A 204 5.49 2.07 -0.46
CA TYR A 204 6.79 2.49 -1.00
C TYR A 204 6.79 2.51 -2.53
N LEU A 205 6.34 1.44 -3.20
CA LEU A 205 6.25 1.41 -4.66
C LEU A 205 5.31 2.50 -5.20
N ASN A 206 4.18 2.74 -4.53
CA ASN A 206 3.26 3.81 -4.91
C ASN A 206 3.92 5.20 -4.80
N LEU A 207 4.71 5.45 -3.75
CA LEU A 207 5.46 6.69 -3.62
C LEU A 207 6.47 6.86 -4.77
N GLN A 208 7.20 5.80 -5.13
CA GLN A 208 8.15 5.83 -6.25
C GLN A 208 7.46 6.15 -7.59
N VAL A 209 6.35 5.47 -7.88
CA VAL A 209 5.56 5.72 -9.10
C VAL A 209 5.03 7.16 -9.12
N SER A 210 4.46 7.64 -8.01
CA SER A 210 4.00 9.03 -7.90
C SER A 210 5.15 10.03 -8.08
N ALA A 211 6.37 9.70 -7.65
CA ALA A 211 7.57 10.51 -7.87
C ALA A 211 8.09 10.47 -9.33
N GLY A 212 7.41 9.73 -10.22
CA GLY A 212 7.77 9.59 -11.62
C GLY A 212 8.89 8.58 -11.88
N GLU A 213 9.20 7.71 -10.92
CA GLU A 213 10.11 6.60 -11.15
C GLU A 213 9.43 5.50 -11.97
N ARG A 214 10.20 4.88 -12.87
CA ARG A 214 9.78 3.61 -13.46
C ARG A 214 10.13 2.52 -12.47
N LEU A 215 9.13 1.73 -12.08
CA LEU A 215 9.38 0.55 -11.28
C LEU A 215 10.27 -0.40 -12.09
N ASP A 216 11.45 -0.69 -11.56
CA ASP A 216 12.25 -1.81 -12.03
C ASP A 216 11.61 -3.07 -11.43
N LEU A 217 10.82 -3.76 -12.26
CA LEU A 217 10.13 -4.98 -11.88
C LEU A 217 11.05 -6.21 -11.97
N GLY A 218 12.37 -6.01 -12.04
CA GLY A 218 13.33 -7.06 -12.29
C GLY A 218 13.34 -7.41 -13.77
N GLY A 219 14.19 -6.74 -14.54
CA GLY A 219 14.60 -7.28 -15.83
C GLY A 219 15.19 -8.68 -15.64
N LYS A 220 14.80 -9.64 -16.48
CA LYS A 220 15.62 -10.86 -16.63
C LYS A 220 17.05 -10.37 -16.89
N ASN A 221 17.99 -10.76 -16.04
CA ASN A 221 19.39 -10.80 -16.45
C ASN A 221 19.43 -11.77 -17.62
N GLU A 222 19.34 -11.24 -18.84
CA GLU A 222 19.70 -11.96 -20.06
C GLU A 222 21.22 -12.04 -20.06
N ASP A 223 21.74 -13.10 -19.42
CA ASP A 223 23.05 -13.68 -19.75
C ASP A 223 22.91 -14.63 -20.95
#